data_AF-A0AAU4YIR8-F1
#
_entry.id   AF-A0AAU4YIR8-F1
#
_cell.length_a   1.000
_cell.length_b   1.000
_cell.length_c   1.000
_cell.angle_alpha   90.00
_cell.angle_beta   90.00
_cell.angle_gamma   90.00
#
_symmetry.space_group_name_H-M   'P 1'
#
loop_
_entity.id
_entity.type
_entity.pdbx_description
1 polymer ?
#
loop_
_entity_poly.entity_id
_entity_poly.type
_entity_poly.pdbx_seq_one_letter_code
_entity_poly.pdbx_strand_id
1 'polypeptide(L)'
;MDLLIDDFPPYVLPAGASIAIAKGTHTLYKIATKPDGSYDKNLAAPDKILSTKKVTFAKATGAPVSMRRRIKGAGIWYQISAGAYKGYWIGEAFPNAFLRGEYLPTDYRVQRTLTFRTNTDIPVYQFGTNGVVGTTKNVKYATATTATFDRRSIVNGRAMCRISAGELAGYWVPANQVVTDGA
;
A
#
# COMPACT_ATOMS: atom_id res chain seq x y z
N MET A 1 2.60 13.36 8.38
CA MET A 1 1.86 12.15 7.92
C MET A 1 0.75 12.67 7.04
N ASP A 2 0.75 12.30 5.76
CA ASP A 2 -0.16 12.86 4.75
C ASP A 2 -1.58 12.31 4.97
N LEU A 3 -2.48 13.15 5.48
CA LEU A 3 -3.83 12.77 5.91
C LEU A 3 -4.70 12.24 4.76
N LEU A 4 -4.44 12.62 3.51
CA LEU A 4 -5.38 12.32 2.42
C LEU A 4 -5.34 10.85 1.93
N ILE A 5 -4.15 10.27 1.83
CA ILE A 5 -3.95 8.93 1.22
C ILE A 5 -4.37 7.81 2.18
N ASP A 6 -4.19 8.04 3.48
CA ASP A 6 -4.52 7.07 4.51
C ASP A 6 -5.93 7.27 5.07
N ASP A 7 -6.46 8.50 5.17
CA ASP A 7 -7.81 8.73 5.72
C ASP A 7 -8.92 8.47 4.69
N PHE A 8 -8.68 8.80 3.43
CA PHE A 8 -9.58 8.53 2.30
C PHE A 8 -8.87 7.71 1.22
N PRO A 9 -8.53 6.44 1.48
CA PRO A 9 -7.97 5.59 0.45
C PRO A 9 -9.01 5.44 -0.66
N PRO A 10 -8.64 5.69 -1.93
CA PRO A 10 -9.52 5.46 -3.06
C PRO A 10 -9.90 3.99 -3.07
N TYR A 11 -11.22 3.83 -3.04
CA TYR A 11 -11.82 2.61 -2.59
C TYR A 11 -11.91 1.62 -3.75
N VAL A 12 -12.32 2.05 -4.94
CA VAL A 12 -12.37 1.17 -6.14
C VAL A 12 -10.97 1.02 -6.75
N LEU A 13 -10.53 -0.22 -6.90
CA LEU A 13 -9.28 -0.56 -7.58
C LEU A 13 -9.53 -0.82 -9.08
N PRO A 14 -8.56 -0.51 -9.96
CA PRO A 14 -8.68 -0.83 -11.38
C PRO A 14 -8.79 -2.34 -11.60
N ALA A 15 -9.41 -2.72 -12.72
CA ALA A 15 -9.51 -4.12 -13.11
C ALA A 15 -8.12 -4.76 -13.20
N GLY A 16 -7.97 -5.98 -12.66
CA GLY A 16 -6.69 -6.69 -12.60
C GLY A 16 -5.82 -6.37 -11.38
N ALA A 17 -6.25 -5.46 -10.49
CA ALA A 17 -5.58 -5.23 -9.23
C ALA A 17 -5.49 -6.52 -8.40
N SER A 18 -4.32 -6.74 -7.79
CA SER A 18 -4.05 -7.94 -7.01
C SER A 18 -3.20 -7.62 -5.79
N ILE A 19 -3.36 -8.43 -4.75
CA ILE A 19 -2.53 -8.38 -3.55
C ILE A 19 -1.50 -9.51 -3.56
N ALA A 20 -0.33 -9.26 -2.99
CA ALA A 20 0.58 -10.29 -2.53
C ALA A 20 0.16 -10.75 -1.14
N ILE A 21 0.24 -12.05 -0.89
CA ILE A 21 -0.01 -12.66 0.42
C ILE A 21 1.19 -13.55 0.75
N ALA A 22 1.87 -13.26 1.85
CA ALA A 22 3.00 -14.06 2.31
C ALA A 22 2.55 -15.47 2.75
N LYS A 23 3.50 -16.42 2.77
CA LYS A 23 3.26 -17.74 3.38
C LYS A 23 2.87 -17.58 4.85
N GLY A 24 2.11 -18.54 5.37
CA GLY A 24 1.70 -18.58 6.77
C GLY A 24 0.21 -18.31 6.96
N THR A 25 -0.18 -18.03 8.21
CA THR A 25 -1.58 -17.91 8.62
C THR A 25 -2.06 -16.48 8.55
N HIS A 26 -3.18 -16.27 7.87
CA HIS A 26 -3.86 -14.99 7.73
C HIS A 26 -5.29 -15.09 8.23
N THR A 27 -5.83 -13.98 8.72
CA THR A 27 -7.24 -13.88 9.07
C THR A 27 -7.98 -13.16 7.95
N LEU A 28 -8.99 -13.83 7.40
CA LEU A 28 -9.94 -13.27 6.46
C LEU A 28 -11.24 -12.94 7.17
N TYR A 29 -11.95 -11.92 6.68
CA TYR A 29 -13.12 -11.37 7.35
C TYR A 29 -14.28 -11.22 6.38
N LYS A 30 -15.51 -11.47 6.83
CA LYS A 30 -16.71 -10.94 6.17
C LYS A 30 -17.09 -9.66 6.88
N ILE A 31 -17.32 -8.59 6.10
CA ILE A 31 -17.66 -7.27 6.61
C ILE A 31 -19.01 -6.85 6.06
N ALA A 32 -19.82 -6.25 6.93
CA ALA A 32 -21.11 -5.67 6.61
C ALA A 32 -20.92 -4.47 5.67
N THR A 33 -21.04 -4.72 4.37
CA THR A 33 -20.82 -3.79 3.25
C THR A 33 -21.81 -4.11 2.13
N LYS A 34 -21.90 -3.24 1.12
CA LYS A 34 -22.59 -3.61 -0.13
C LYS A 34 -21.86 -4.76 -0.84
N PRO A 35 -22.51 -5.47 -1.78
CA PRO A 35 -21.87 -6.57 -2.52
C PRO A 35 -20.55 -6.19 -3.23
N ASP A 36 -20.43 -4.94 -3.68
CA ASP A 36 -19.23 -4.39 -4.31
C ASP A 36 -18.11 -4.01 -3.31
N GLY A 37 -18.36 -4.17 -2.00
CA GLY A 37 -17.45 -3.81 -0.91
C GLY A 37 -17.53 -2.35 -0.46
N SER A 38 -18.36 -1.54 -1.09
CA SER A 38 -18.56 -0.15 -0.71
C SER A 38 -19.30 -0.02 0.62
N TYR A 39 -19.14 1.14 1.26
CA TYR A 39 -19.81 1.45 2.52
C TYR A 39 -21.33 1.47 2.34
N ASP A 40 -22.06 0.84 3.24
CA ASP A 40 -23.51 0.85 3.25
C ASP A 40 -24.05 1.62 4.45
N LYS A 41 -24.39 2.90 4.24
CA LYS A 41 -24.93 3.78 5.28
C LYS A 41 -26.29 3.34 5.84
N ASN A 42 -27.00 2.43 5.15
CA ASN A 42 -28.34 2.00 5.55
C ASN A 42 -28.31 0.81 6.51
N LEU A 43 -27.15 0.19 6.73
CA LEU A 43 -27.01 -0.87 7.73
C LEU A 43 -27.04 -0.27 9.14
N ALA A 44 -27.67 -0.98 10.09
CA ALA A 44 -27.66 -0.58 11.50
C ALA A 44 -26.24 -0.58 12.11
N ALA A 45 -25.36 -1.43 11.59
CA ALA A 45 -23.96 -1.53 12.00
C ALA A 45 -23.07 -1.75 10.75
N PRO A 46 -22.80 -0.70 9.97
CA PRO A 46 -21.90 -0.79 8.82
C PRO A 46 -20.48 -1.09 9.26
N ASP A 47 -19.70 -1.74 8.40
CA ASP A 47 -18.33 -2.18 8.69
C ASP A 47 -18.20 -3.19 9.84
N LYS A 48 -19.31 -3.71 10.37
CA LYS A 48 -19.29 -4.76 11.38
C LYS A 48 -18.66 -6.03 10.79
N ILE A 49 -17.74 -6.64 11.55
CA ILE A 49 -17.23 -7.98 11.27
C ILE A 49 -18.38 -8.98 11.47
N LEU A 50 -18.78 -9.63 10.38
CA LEU A 50 -19.83 -10.65 10.37
C LEU A 50 -19.29 -12.04 10.67
N SER A 51 -18.09 -12.34 10.17
CA SER A 51 -17.38 -13.58 10.50
C SER A 51 -15.88 -13.46 10.23
N THR A 52 -15.12 -14.35 10.86
CA THR A 52 -13.67 -14.48 10.65
C THR A 52 -13.35 -15.89 10.16
N LYS A 53 -12.26 -16.02 9.39
CA LYS A 53 -11.75 -17.30 8.90
C LYS A 53 -10.23 -17.24 8.91
N LYS A 54 -9.59 -18.14 9.65
CA LYS A 54 -8.13 -18.33 9.57
C LYS A 54 -7.80 -19.22 8.37
N VAL A 55 -6.84 -18.79 7.56
CA VAL A 55 -6.38 -19.51 6.37
C VAL A 55 -4.86 -19.59 6.41
N THR A 56 -4.31 -20.77 6.16
CA THR A 56 -2.86 -20.97 6.07
C THR A 56 -2.45 -21.17 4.63
N PHE A 57 -1.59 -20.31 4.10
CA PHE A 57 -1.00 -20.46 2.77
C PHE A 57 0.38 -21.11 2.89
N ALA A 58 0.54 -22.31 2.31
CA ALA A 58 1.79 -23.07 2.35
C ALA A 58 2.95 -22.35 1.64
N LYS A 59 2.65 -21.47 0.69
CA LYS A 59 3.59 -20.63 -0.05
C LYS A 59 3.05 -19.23 -0.21
N ALA A 60 3.94 -18.26 -0.50
CA ALA A 60 3.50 -16.93 -0.90
C ALA A 60 2.62 -17.03 -2.15
N THR A 61 1.52 -16.29 -2.14
CA THR A 61 0.48 -16.33 -3.18
C THR A 61 -0.03 -14.92 -3.47
N GLY A 62 -1.06 -14.82 -4.30
CA GLY A 62 -1.79 -13.58 -4.50
C GLY A 62 -3.29 -13.82 -4.68
N ALA A 63 -4.06 -12.74 -4.61
CA ALA A 63 -5.49 -12.78 -4.85
C ALA A 63 -5.90 -11.51 -5.62
N PRO A 64 -6.84 -11.61 -6.57
CA PRO A 64 -7.43 -10.43 -7.20
C PRO A 64 -8.31 -9.71 -6.19
N VAL A 65 -8.29 -8.37 -6.25
CA VAL A 65 -9.03 -7.50 -5.33
C VAL A 65 -9.80 -6.42 -6.10
N SER A 66 -10.95 -6.02 -5.58
CA SER A 66 -11.80 -4.98 -6.17
C SER A 66 -11.78 -3.67 -5.38
N MET A 67 -11.41 -3.74 -4.10
CA MET A 67 -11.60 -2.64 -3.16
C MET A 67 -10.39 -2.50 -2.22
N ARG A 68 -9.94 -1.26 -1.94
CA ARG A 68 -9.00 -0.90 -0.85
C ARG A 68 -9.64 0.19 0.00
N ARG A 69 -10.19 -0.16 1.16
CA ARG A 69 -10.96 0.81 1.97
C ARG A 69 -10.54 0.76 3.43
N ARG A 70 -10.58 1.92 4.10
CA ARG A 70 -10.50 2.01 5.55
C ARG A 70 -11.80 1.49 6.17
N ILE A 71 -11.69 0.42 6.95
CA ILE A 71 -12.78 -0.18 7.72
C ILE A 71 -12.78 0.44 9.11
N LYS A 72 -13.93 0.96 9.54
CA LYS A 72 -14.07 1.65 10.83
C LYS A 72 -13.64 0.75 12.00
N GLY A 73 -12.75 1.25 12.86
CA GLY A 73 -12.25 0.51 14.03
C GLY A 73 -11.24 -0.60 13.73
N ALA A 74 -10.80 -0.73 12.48
CA ALA A 74 -9.78 -1.69 12.07
C ALA A 74 -8.61 -0.98 11.36
N GLY A 75 -8.70 -0.78 10.05
CA GLY A 75 -7.61 -0.22 9.25
C GLY A 75 -7.93 -0.31 7.76
N ILE A 76 -6.92 -0.20 6.90
CA ILE A 76 -7.09 -0.30 5.45
C ILE A 76 -7.10 -1.78 5.05
N TRP A 77 -8.18 -2.24 4.42
CA TRP A 77 -8.38 -3.64 4.06
C TRP A 77 -8.69 -3.78 2.57
N TYR A 78 -8.43 -4.97 2.03
CA TYR A 78 -8.73 -5.32 0.64
C TYR A 78 -9.86 -6.33 0.53
N GLN A 79 -10.81 -6.11 -0.39
CA GLN A 79 -11.84 -7.11 -0.69
C GLN A 79 -11.38 -8.03 -1.83
N ILE A 80 -11.36 -9.33 -1.58
CA ILE A 80 -11.03 -10.35 -2.57
C ILE A 80 -12.17 -10.49 -3.57
N SER A 81 -11.89 -10.37 -4.87
CA SER A 81 -12.92 -10.30 -5.92
C SER A 81 -13.21 -11.63 -6.62
N ALA A 82 -12.33 -12.64 -6.50
CA ALA A 82 -12.51 -13.94 -7.12
C ALA A 82 -11.86 -15.10 -6.33
N GLY A 83 -12.12 -16.34 -6.76
CA GLY A 83 -11.58 -17.56 -6.13
C GLY A 83 -12.33 -17.98 -4.86
N ALA A 84 -11.73 -18.92 -4.12
CA ALA A 84 -12.35 -19.56 -2.94
C ALA A 84 -12.71 -18.59 -1.80
N TYR A 85 -12.13 -17.39 -1.79
CA TYR A 85 -12.34 -16.38 -0.77
C TYR A 85 -13.04 -15.12 -1.31
N LYS A 86 -13.77 -15.22 -2.44
CA LYS A 86 -14.53 -14.10 -2.99
C LYS A 86 -15.44 -13.43 -1.93
N GLY A 87 -15.35 -12.10 -1.88
CA GLY A 87 -16.06 -11.23 -0.94
C GLY A 87 -15.57 -11.33 0.50
N TYR A 88 -14.48 -12.04 0.80
CA TYR A 88 -13.77 -11.88 2.07
C TYR A 88 -12.82 -10.69 1.97
N TRP A 89 -12.50 -10.12 3.14
CA TRP A 89 -11.57 -9.02 3.31
C TRP A 89 -10.31 -9.51 4.02
N ILE A 90 -9.18 -8.87 3.71
CA ILE A 90 -7.90 -9.07 4.38
C ILE A 90 -7.28 -7.71 4.69
N GLY A 91 -6.73 -7.55 5.90
CA GLY A 91 -6.10 -6.29 6.30
C GLY A 91 -4.78 -6.05 5.57
N GLU A 92 -4.54 -4.79 5.18
CA GLU A 92 -3.24 -4.32 4.68
C GLU A 92 -2.21 -4.43 5.82
N ALA A 93 -1.17 -5.21 5.58
CA ALA A 93 -0.12 -5.50 6.55
C ALA A 93 1.16 -5.85 5.79
N PHE A 94 1.92 -4.84 5.35
CA PHE A 94 3.20 -5.09 4.67
C PHE A 94 4.21 -5.75 5.63
N PRO A 95 4.99 -6.79 5.21
CA PRO A 95 5.02 -7.42 3.88
C PRO A 95 4.08 -8.64 3.73
N ASN A 96 3.22 -8.89 4.71
CA ASN A 96 2.37 -10.10 4.78
C ASN A 96 1.15 -10.06 3.84
N ALA A 97 0.50 -8.92 3.67
CA ALA A 97 -0.62 -8.72 2.77
C ALA A 97 -0.61 -7.29 2.22
N PHE A 98 -0.35 -7.11 0.93
CA PHE A 98 -0.20 -5.78 0.34
C PHE A 98 -0.59 -5.76 -1.13
N LEU A 99 -1.12 -4.61 -1.59
CA LEU A 99 -1.50 -4.37 -2.98
C LEU A 99 -0.26 -4.31 -3.89
N ARG A 100 -0.19 -5.16 -4.92
CA ARG A 100 0.94 -5.24 -5.85
C ARG A 100 0.84 -4.21 -6.96
N GLY A 101 1.94 -3.48 -7.17
CA GLY A 101 2.06 -2.46 -8.20
C GLY A 101 2.04 -1.04 -7.62
N GLU A 102 1.91 -0.07 -8.53
CA GLU A 102 1.81 1.37 -8.24
C GLU A 102 0.35 1.80 -8.33
N TYR A 103 -0.15 2.46 -7.28
CA TYR A 103 -1.52 2.97 -7.23
C TYR A 103 -1.52 4.39 -6.71
N LEU A 104 -2.46 5.18 -7.23
CA LEU A 104 -2.67 6.56 -6.79
C LEU A 104 -1.44 7.43 -7.02
N PRO A 105 -0.89 7.42 -8.24
CA PRO A 105 0.21 8.30 -8.56
C PRO A 105 -0.28 9.75 -8.49
N THR A 106 0.41 10.55 -7.68
CA THR A 106 0.32 12.00 -7.68
C THR A 106 1.62 12.52 -8.26
N ASP A 107 1.57 12.93 -9.53
CA ASP A 107 2.69 13.57 -10.21
C ASP A 107 2.79 15.06 -9.83
N TYR A 108 4.00 15.51 -9.54
CA TYR A 108 4.31 16.91 -9.31
C TYR A 108 4.96 17.49 -10.56
N ARG A 109 4.31 18.51 -11.16
CA ARG A 109 4.89 19.25 -12.29
C ARG A 109 6.13 20.04 -11.91
N VAL A 110 6.17 20.54 -10.68
CA VAL A 110 7.35 21.20 -10.10
C VAL A 110 8.02 20.20 -9.18
N GLN A 111 9.33 19.98 -9.38
CA GLN A 111 10.09 19.06 -8.54
C GLN A 111 10.02 19.49 -7.08
N ARG A 112 9.79 18.51 -6.22
CA ARG A 112 9.72 18.66 -4.77
C ARG A 112 10.99 18.10 -4.14
N THR A 113 11.29 18.47 -2.91
CA THR A 113 12.48 18.03 -2.19
C THR A 113 12.12 17.14 -1.01
N LEU A 114 12.93 16.11 -0.81
CA LEU A 114 12.89 15.26 0.37
C LEU A 114 14.25 15.27 1.05
N THR A 115 14.23 15.09 2.37
CA THR A 115 15.41 15.01 3.23
C THR A 115 15.44 13.65 3.91
N PHE A 116 16.53 12.92 3.73
CA PHE A 116 16.78 11.66 4.41
C PHE A 116 17.08 11.90 5.89
N ARG A 117 16.58 11.01 6.75
CA ARG A 117 16.98 11.01 8.16
C ARG A 117 18.45 10.62 8.31
N THR A 118 19.16 11.33 9.17
CA THR A 118 20.57 11.05 9.42
C THR A 118 20.75 9.77 10.22
N ASN A 119 21.90 9.10 10.01
CA ASN A 119 22.33 7.89 10.71
C ASN A 119 21.30 6.75 10.75
N THR A 120 20.35 6.75 9.82
CA THR A 120 19.30 5.74 9.69
C THR A 120 19.53 4.95 8.41
N ASP A 121 19.48 3.62 8.50
CA ASP A 121 19.50 2.75 7.33
C ASP A 121 18.13 2.81 6.65
N ILE A 122 18.08 3.47 5.49
CA ILE A 122 16.85 3.72 4.74
C ILE A 122 16.85 2.84 3.49
N PRO A 123 15.92 1.89 3.36
CA PRO A 123 15.79 1.12 2.15
C PRO A 123 15.10 1.96 1.07
N VAL A 124 15.72 2.03 -0.11
CA VAL A 124 15.14 2.55 -1.33
C VAL A 124 14.96 1.42 -2.33
N TYR A 125 13.89 1.50 -3.11
CA TYR A 125 13.40 0.40 -3.91
C TYR A 125 13.19 0.83 -5.35
N GLN A 126 13.79 0.15 -6.30
CA GLN A 126 13.34 0.22 -7.68
C GLN A 126 12.43 -0.97 -7.91
N PHE A 127 11.13 -0.77 -7.88
CA PHE A 127 10.21 -1.86 -8.11
C PHE A 127 10.17 -2.20 -9.61
N GLY A 128 10.34 -3.48 -9.94
CA GLY A 128 10.03 -3.96 -11.28
C GLY A 128 8.53 -3.82 -11.56
N THR A 129 8.16 -3.78 -12.84
CA THR A 129 6.75 -3.82 -13.24
C THR A 129 6.16 -5.21 -12.96
N ASN A 130 4.88 -5.26 -12.55
CA ASN A 130 4.03 -6.45 -12.56
C ASN A 130 4.70 -7.80 -12.23
N GLY A 131 5.30 -7.92 -11.03
CA GLY A 131 5.82 -9.19 -10.54
C GLY A 131 7.28 -9.48 -10.89
N VAL A 132 7.96 -8.56 -11.57
CA VAL A 132 9.42 -8.59 -11.71
C VAL A 132 10.09 -8.26 -10.39
N VAL A 133 11.20 -8.96 -10.09
CA VAL A 133 12.03 -8.70 -8.92
C VAL A 133 12.61 -7.28 -9.05
N GLY A 134 12.19 -6.39 -8.16
CA GLY A 134 12.79 -5.06 -8.04
C GLY A 134 14.18 -5.11 -7.42
N THR A 135 14.91 -4.00 -7.47
CA THR A 135 16.15 -3.83 -6.71
C THR A 135 15.88 -3.12 -5.40
N THR A 136 16.62 -3.50 -4.37
CA THR A 136 16.62 -2.80 -3.08
C THR A 136 18.04 -2.34 -2.81
N LYS A 137 18.19 -1.08 -2.43
CA LYS A 137 19.45 -0.48 -1.98
C LYS A 137 19.20 0.14 -0.62
N ASN A 138 20.14 -0.04 0.31
CA ASN A 138 20.10 0.68 1.58
C ASN A 138 21.01 1.90 1.46
N VAL A 139 20.52 3.06 1.88
CA VAL A 139 21.29 4.29 1.99
C VAL A 139 21.35 4.74 3.43
N LYS A 140 22.48 5.32 3.82
CA LYS A 140 22.70 5.88 5.15
C LYS A 140 23.56 7.12 5.01
N TYR A 141 23.09 8.23 5.56
CA TYR A 141 23.78 9.51 5.47
C TYR A 141 24.15 10.00 6.86
N ALA A 142 25.42 10.36 7.05
CA ALA A 142 25.91 10.92 8.32
C ALA A 142 25.39 12.35 8.56
N THR A 143 25.11 13.08 7.48
CA THR A 143 24.58 14.45 7.48
C THR A 143 23.25 14.51 6.73
N ALA A 144 22.46 15.55 7.01
CA ALA A 144 21.18 15.76 6.33
C ALA A 144 21.42 15.86 4.82
N THR A 145 20.84 14.92 4.07
CA THR A 145 21.01 14.81 2.63
C THR A 145 19.67 14.97 1.97
N THR A 146 19.61 15.78 0.91
CA THR A 146 18.39 16.05 0.16
C THR A 146 18.40 15.35 -1.19
N ALA A 147 17.21 15.04 -1.70
CA ALA A 147 17.00 14.59 -3.07
C ALA A 147 15.71 15.21 -3.62
N THR A 148 15.60 15.29 -4.94
CA THR A 148 14.37 15.71 -5.61
C THR A 148 13.47 14.51 -5.87
N PHE A 149 12.15 14.73 -5.79
CA PHE A 149 11.14 13.73 -6.13
C PHE A 149 10.06 14.35 -7.02
N ASP A 150 9.52 13.54 -7.93
CA ASP A 150 8.51 13.97 -8.92
C ASP A 150 7.15 13.33 -8.69
N ARG A 151 7.05 12.31 -7.83
CA ARG A 151 5.82 11.54 -7.65
C ARG A 151 5.67 10.98 -6.24
N ARG A 152 4.43 10.94 -5.74
CA ARG A 152 3.99 10.08 -4.63
C ARG A 152 3.04 9.00 -5.10
N SER A 153 3.09 7.84 -4.47
CA SER A 153 2.17 6.74 -4.78
C SER A 153 2.12 5.71 -3.64
N ILE A 154 1.07 4.88 -3.61
CA ILE A 154 1.09 3.60 -2.93
C ILE A 154 1.80 2.58 -3.84
N VAL A 155 3.02 2.19 -3.48
CA VAL A 155 3.78 1.16 -4.21
C VAL A 155 3.95 -0.07 -3.32
N ASN A 156 3.47 -1.20 -3.80
CA ASN A 156 3.47 -2.46 -3.04
C ASN A 156 2.86 -2.29 -1.64
N GLY A 157 1.73 -1.57 -1.56
CA GLY A 157 0.98 -1.30 -0.33
C GLY A 157 1.64 -0.33 0.65
N ARG A 158 2.64 0.45 0.22
CA ARG A 158 3.32 1.46 1.06
C ARG A 158 3.24 2.82 0.42
N ALA A 159 3.06 3.88 1.21
CA ALA A 159 3.24 5.24 0.74
C ALA A 159 4.72 5.50 0.44
N MET A 160 5.03 5.89 -0.79
CA MET A 160 6.39 6.08 -1.28
C MET A 160 6.51 7.39 -2.07
N CYS A 161 7.73 7.95 -2.10
CA CYS A 161 8.14 9.06 -2.98
C CYS A 161 9.11 8.54 -4.04
N ARG A 162 8.93 8.89 -5.32
CA ARG A 162 9.85 8.53 -6.41
C ARG A 162 10.91 9.61 -6.59
N ILE A 163 12.16 9.26 -6.36
CA ILE A 163 13.30 10.14 -6.54
C ILE A 163 13.51 10.37 -8.04
N SER A 164 13.65 11.63 -8.46
CA SER A 164 13.64 12.02 -9.87
C SER A 164 15.01 12.37 -10.45
N ALA A 165 16.03 12.58 -9.62
CA ALA A 165 17.36 12.94 -10.07
C ALA A 165 18.48 12.33 -9.19
N GLY A 166 19.71 12.42 -9.69
CA GLY A 166 20.90 11.91 -9.01
C GLY A 166 21.06 10.39 -9.06
N GLU A 167 21.92 9.86 -8.21
CA GLU A 167 22.28 8.42 -8.16
C GLU A 167 21.08 7.51 -7.87
N LEU A 168 20.05 8.04 -7.22
CA LEU A 168 18.83 7.31 -6.85
C LEU A 168 17.66 7.61 -7.79
N ALA A 169 17.89 8.23 -8.96
CA ALA A 169 16.82 8.50 -9.91
C ALA A 169 16.05 7.21 -10.28
N GLY A 170 14.73 7.27 -10.18
CA GLY A 170 13.83 6.13 -10.40
C GLY A 170 13.61 5.21 -9.19
N TYR A 171 14.35 5.39 -8.09
CA TYR A 171 14.08 4.68 -6.84
C TYR A 171 12.93 5.30 -6.06
N TRP A 172 12.20 4.45 -5.36
CA TRP A 172 11.14 4.80 -4.42
C TRP A 172 11.67 4.73 -2.99
N VAL A 173 11.41 5.78 -2.20
CA VAL A 173 11.72 5.81 -0.77
C VAL A 173 10.42 5.82 0.04
N PRO A 174 10.33 5.10 1.18
CA PRO A 174 9.15 5.15 2.04
C PRO A 174 8.91 6.57 2.54
N ALA A 175 7.69 7.08 2.36
CA ALA A 175 7.34 8.45 2.74
C ALA A 175 7.50 8.68 4.25
N ASN A 176 7.33 7.63 5.06
CA ASN A 176 7.54 7.70 6.51
C ASN A 176 9.03 7.66 6.93
N GLN A 177 9.98 7.51 5.99
CA GLN A 177 11.44 7.49 6.23
C GLN A 177 12.15 8.78 5.83
N VAL A 178 11.41 9.75 5.29
CA VAL A 178 11.92 11.04 4.82
C VAL A 178 11.05 12.18 5.32
N VAL A 179 11.56 13.40 5.25
CA VAL A 179 10.78 14.64 5.41
C VAL A 179 10.68 15.28 4.04
N THR A 180 9.51 15.78 3.65
CA THR A 180 9.29 16.42 2.33
C THR A 180 8.93 17.90 2.49
N ASP A 181 9.28 18.73 1.52
CA ASP A 181 8.81 20.11 1.45
C ASP A 181 7.29 20.17 1.20
N GLY A 182 6.55 20.73 2.17
CA GLY A 182 5.08 20.79 2.13
C GLY A 182 4.38 19.61 2.81
N ALA A 183 5.01 19.03 3.84
CA ALA A 183 4.30 18.28 4.88
C ALA A 183 3.49 19.22 5.78
#